data_AF-A0A7V9C819-F1
#
_entry.id   AF-A0A7V9C819-F1
#
_cell.length_a   1.000
_cell.length_b   1.000
_cell.length_c   1.000
_cell.angle_alpha   90.00
_cell.angle_beta   90.00
_cell.angle_gamma   90.00
#
_symmetry.space_group_name_H-M   'P 1'
#
loop_
_entity.id
_entity.type
_entity.pdbx_description
1 polymer ?
#
loop_
_entity_poly.entity_id
_entity_poly.type
_entity_poly.pdbx_seq_one_letter_code
_entity_poly.pdbx_strand_id
1 'polypeptide(L)'
;MYEDWEFERWETPVSNERLLSMVSLIDDSEILTIVIDGLPNKRIRFVFTDYPAYRNIQELYRTELWNKLYRKNLGITLIIPKSEWIESFRQSKELLDVYHPNAVHYMICTDDGCVEVLSNEPPEITEIGIDSEEGADYESPDI
;
A
#
# COMPACT_ATOMS: atom_id res chain seq x y z
N MET A 1 5.99 -20.20 1.67
CA MET A 1 6.06 -18.74 1.86
C MET A 1 4.69 -18.10 2.10
N TYR A 2 3.60 -18.59 1.50
CA TYR A 2 2.26 -18.01 1.76
C TYR A 2 1.23 -19.04 2.24
N GLU A 3 1.64 -20.24 2.65
CA GLU A 3 0.72 -21.33 3.03
C GLU A 3 -0.10 -21.00 4.27
N ASP A 4 0.52 -20.32 5.24
CA ASP A 4 -0.11 -19.97 6.51
C ASP A 4 -0.62 -18.52 6.55
N TRP A 5 -0.62 -17.82 5.42
CA TRP A 5 -1.12 -16.44 5.37
C TRP A 5 -2.65 -16.44 5.41
N GLU A 6 -3.19 -15.75 6.40
CA GLU A 6 -4.62 -15.46 6.51
C GLU A 6 -4.88 -14.09 5.89
N PHE A 7 -5.70 -14.05 4.83
CA PHE A 7 -6.03 -12.83 4.11
C PHE A 7 -7.41 -12.32 4.52
N GLU A 8 -7.45 -11.10 5.02
CA GLU A 8 -8.68 -10.37 5.29
C GLU A 8 -8.83 -9.26 4.26
N ARG A 9 -10.03 -9.15 3.65
CA ARG A 9 -10.29 -8.03 2.75
C ARG A 9 -10.39 -6.76 3.57
N TRP A 10 -9.59 -5.77 3.22
CA TRP A 10 -9.66 -4.44 3.80
C TRP A 10 -10.57 -3.60 2.92
N GLU A 11 -11.78 -3.32 3.38
CA GLU A 11 -12.73 -2.48 2.64
C GLU A 11 -12.26 -1.01 2.69
N THR A 12 -11.82 -0.52 1.53
CA THR A 12 -11.33 0.84 1.29
C THR A 12 -12.12 1.49 0.16
N PRO A 13 -12.02 2.82 -0.05
CA PRO A 13 -12.71 3.50 -1.15
C PRO A 13 -12.37 2.97 -2.55
N VAL A 14 -11.24 2.25 -2.69
CA VAL A 14 -10.79 1.62 -3.94
C VAL A 14 -11.09 0.13 -4.06
N SER A 15 -11.67 -0.52 -3.04
CA SER A 15 -11.86 -1.98 -3.04
C SER A 15 -12.78 -2.49 -4.16
N ASN A 16 -13.50 -1.60 -4.85
CA ASN A 16 -14.37 -1.92 -5.98
C ASN A 16 -13.89 -1.36 -7.33
N GLU A 17 -12.71 -0.73 -7.38
CA GLU A 17 -12.12 -0.23 -8.62
C GLU A 17 -11.48 -1.36 -9.40
N ARG A 18 -11.46 -1.33 -10.73
CA ARG A 18 -10.94 -2.49 -11.48
C ARG A 18 -9.42 -2.54 -11.60
N LEU A 19 -8.83 -1.37 -11.68
CA LEU A 19 -7.44 -1.13 -11.96
C LEU A 19 -6.97 -0.10 -10.93
N LEU A 20 -5.84 -0.41 -10.31
CA LEU A 20 -5.18 0.48 -9.37
C LEU A 20 -3.79 0.74 -9.88
N SER A 21 -3.39 2.01 -9.95
CA SER A 21 -1.99 2.37 -10.24
C SER A 21 -1.46 3.23 -9.10
N MET A 22 -0.19 3.03 -8.77
CA MET A 22 0.48 3.82 -7.74
C MET A 22 0.96 5.14 -8.35
N VAL A 23 0.51 6.26 -7.78
CA VAL A 23 0.89 7.61 -8.21
C VAL A 23 2.13 8.08 -7.47
N SER A 24 2.17 7.85 -6.16
CA SER A 24 3.22 8.36 -5.29
C SER A 24 3.41 7.46 -4.07
N LEU A 25 4.66 7.33 -3.63
CA LEU A 25 5.04 6.76 -2.34
C LEU A 25 6.12 7.69 -1.77
N ILE A 26 5.79 8.36 -0.67
CA ILE A 26 6.67 9.31 0.01
C ILE A 26 6.81 8.86 1.46
N ASP A 27 8.04 8.77 1.91
CA ASP A 27 8.42 8.47 3.30
C ASP A 27 9.19 9.69 3.83
N ASP A 28 8.51 10.52 4.61
CA ASP A 28 9.06 11.76 5.17
C ASP A 28 8.80 11.79 6.68
N SER A 29 9.88 11.91 7.46
CA SER A 29 9.82 12.23 8.88
C SER A 29 8.81 11.40 9.68
N GLU A 30 8.86 10.07 9.52
CA GLU A 30 7.98 9.09 10.19
C GLU A 30 6.53 9.08 9.69
N ILE A 31 6.26 9.67 8.52
CA ILE A 31 4.98 9.62 7.83
C ILE A 31 5.16 8.98 6.47
N LEU A 32 4.49 7.84 6.26
CA LEU A 32 4.43 7.16 4.97
C LEU A 32 3.11 7.54 4.29
N THR A 33 3.22 8.27 3.19
CA THR A 33 2.10 8.65 2.34
C THR A 33 2.13 7.86 1.04
N ILE A 34 1.06 7.13 0.76
CA ILE A 34 0.87 6.37 -0.48
C ILE A 34 -0.34 6.96 -1.20
N VAL A 35 -0.18 7.31 -2.47
CA VAL A 35 -1.26 7.78 -3.33
C VAL A 35 -1.46 6.79 -4.46
N ILE A 36 -2.71 6.37 -4.65
CA ILE A 36 -3.12 5.47 -5.73
C ILE A 36 -4.27 6.06 -6.52
N ASP A 37 -4.30 5.75 -7.81
CA ASP A 37 -5.41 6.02 -8.70
C ASP A 37 -6.24 4.76 -8.89
N GLY A 38 -7.53 4.85 -8.55
CA GLY A 38 -8.58 3.94 -8.97
C GLY A 38 -9.24 4.44 -10.25
N LEU A 39 -9.04 3.72 -11.35
CA LEU A 39 -9.61 4.11 -12.63
C LEU A 39 -11.13 3.91 -12.66
N PRO A 40 -11.92 4.90 -13.14
CA PRO A 40 -11.47 6.02 -13.97
C PRO A 40 -11.16 7.34 -13.26
N ASN A 41 -11.65 7.60 -12.04
CA ASN A 41 -11.63 8.98 -11.49
C ASN A 41 -11.46 9.08 -9.95
N LYS A 42 -10.87 8.08 -9.28
CA LYS A 42 -10.64 8.18 -7.83
C LYS A 42 -9.16 8.26 -7.55
N ARG A 43 -8.73 9.25 -6.78
CA ARG A 43 -7.38 9.28 -6.23
C ARG A 43 -7.47 9.14 -4.71
N ILE A 44 -6.87 8.10 -4.17
CA ILE A 44 -6.91 7.82 -2.74
C ILE A 44 -5.52 7.98 -2.15
N ARG A 45 -5.46 8.67 -1.02
CA ARG A 45 -4.28 8.83 -0.20
C ARG A 45 -4.40 8.01 1.08
N PHE A 46 -3.41 7.17 1.33
CA PHE A 46 -3.19 6.44 2.57
C PHE A 46 -2.05 7.11 3.33
N VAL A 47 -2.26 7.38 4.61
CA VAL A 47 -1.23 7.97 5.48
C VAL A 47 -1.04 7.07 6.69
N PHE A 48 0.18 6.54 6.83
CA PHE A 48 0.61 5.78 8.00
C PHE A 48 1.53 6.64 8.84
N THR A 49 1.24 6.76 10.14
CA THR A 49 2.03 7.56 11.10
C THR A 49 2.69 6.71 12.19
N ASP A 50 2.40 5.41 12.25
CA ASP A 50 3.03 4.45 13.18
C ASP A 50 3.36 3.15 12.43
N TYR A 51 4.37 3.20 11.57
CA TYR A 51 4.81 2.07 10.73
C TYR A 51 6.30 1.71 10.98
N PRO A 52 6.60 0.53 11.54
CA PRO A 52 7.99 0.10 11.72
C PRO A 52 8.72 -0.26 10.42
N ALA A 53 7.99 -0.60 9.36
CA ALA A 53 8.56 -0.96 8.06
C ALA A 53 7.53 -0.93 6.94
N TYR A 54 7.99 -0.64 5.72
CA TYR A 54 7.24 -0.89 4.49
C TYR A 54 8.17 -1.46 3.41
N ARG A 55 7.57 -1.98 2.35
CA ARG A 55 8.27 -2.37 1.11
C ARG A 55 7.35 -2.17 -0.09
N ASN A 56 7.94 -1.75 -1.19
CA ASN A 56 7.30 -1.74 -2.50
C ASN A 56 7.95 -2.83 -3.36
N ILE A 57 7.14 -3.80 -3.82
CA ILE A 57 7.62 -4.96 -4.55
C ILE A 57 6.90 -5.06 -5.88
N GLN A 58 7.66 -5.19 -6.96
CA GLN A 58 7.12 -5.47 -8.28
C GLN A 58 6.34 -6.79 -8.29
N GLU A 59 5.16 -6.77 -8.87
CA GLU A 59 4.21 -7.88 -8.89
C GLU A 59 4.79 -9.18 -9.49
N LEU A 60 5.70 -9.07 -10.45
CA LEU A 60 6.33 -10.20 -11.14
C LEU A 60 7.19 -11.06 -10.21
N TYR A 61 7.62 -10.52 -9.07
CA TYR A 61 8.34 -11.28 -8.04
C TYR A 61 7.40 -11.91 -7.00
N ARG A 62 6.08 -11.74 -7.16
CA ARG A 62 5.03 -12.21 -6.25
C ARG A 62 4.07 -13.19 -6.91
N THR A 63 4.48 -13.89 -7.96
CA THR A 63 3.63 -14.81 -8.75
C THR A 63 2.87 -15.83 -7.90
N GLU A 64 3.51 -16.41 -6.87
CA GLU A 64 2.84 -17.34 -5.96
C GLU A 64 1.74 -16.69 -5.11
N LEU A 65 1.96 -15.46 -4.65
CA LEU A 65 0.97 -14.68 -3.92
C LEU A 65 -0.23 -14.38 -4.83
N TRP A 66 0.03 -13.92 -6.05
CA TRP A 66 -1.02 -13.63 -7.04
C TRP A 66 -1.85 -14.85 -7.42
N ASN A 67 -1.20 -16.02 -7.56
CA ASN A 67 -1.89 -17.28 -7.80
C ASN A 67 -2.86 -17.65 -6.65
N LYS A 68 -2.54 -17.26 -5.40
CA LYS A 68 -3.44 -17.47 -4.26
C LYS A 68 -4.55 -16.42 -4.17
N LEU A 69 -4.24 -15.17 -4.49
CA LEU A 69 -5.20 -14.07 -4.43
C LEU A 69 -6.28 -14.14 -5.52
N TYR A 70 -6.12 -15.00 -6.54
CA TYR A 70 -6.95 -15.18 -7.74
C TYR A 70 -8.43 -14.82 -7.55
N ARG A 71 -8.72 -13.52 -7.67
CA ARG A 71 -10.05 -12.92 -7.64
C ARG A 71 -10.11 -11.80 -8.67
N LYS A 72 -11.28 -11.70 -9.28
CA LYS A 72 -11.61 -10.93 -10.48
C LYS A 72 -11.25 -9.44 -10.33
N ASN A 73 -10.33 -8.95 -11.16
CA ASN A 73 -10.18 -7.57 -11.68
C ASN A 73 -10.75 -6.45 -10.80
N LEU A 74 -10.50 -6.45 -9.49
CA LEU A 74 -10.97 -5.44 -8.56
C LEU A 74 -9.83 -5.15 -7.58
N GLY A 75 -9.69 -3.90 -7.16
CA GLY A 75 -8.63 -3.35 -6.36
C GLY A 75 -8.43 -4.17 -5.10
N ILE A 76 -7.21 -4.62 -4.89
CA ILE A 76 -6.89 -5.57 -3.83
C ILE A 76 -6.20 -4.82 -2.70
N THR A 77 -6.99 -4.48 -1.68
CA THR A 77 -6.51 -4.03 -0.38
C THR A 77 -6.75 -5.12 0.66
N LEU A 78 -5.72 -5.49 1.39
CA LEU A 78 -5.74 -6.63 2.32
C LEU A 78 -5.13 -6.25 3.66
N ILE A 79 -5.64 -6.89 4.72
CA ILE A 79 -4.97 -7.03 6.00
C ILE A 79 -4.52 -8.49 6.12
N ILE A 80 -3.31 -8.69 6.61
CA ILE A 80 -2.66 -10.00 6.73
C ILE A 80 -2.22 -10.16 8.20
N PRO A 81 -3.15 -10.51 9.12
CA PRO A 81 -2.87 -10.49 10.56
C PRO A 81 -1.70 -11.41 10.96
N LYS A 82 -1.53 -12.51 10.22
CA LYS A 82 -0.43 -13.45 10.36
C LYS A 82 0.31 -13.54 9.04
N SER A 83 1.49 -12.94 8.98
CA SER A 83 2.38 -13.08 7.83
C SER A 83 3.77 -13.52 8.29
N GLU A 84 4.43 -14.34 7.48
CA GLU A 84 5.84 -14.71 7.73
C GLU A 84 6.73 -13.45 7.84
N TRP A 85 6.33 -12.35 7.21
CA TRP A 85 7.07 -11.10 7.25
C TRP A 85 7.07 -10.46 8.65
N ILE A 86 5.90 -10.30 9.28
CA ILE A 86 5.86 -9.74 10.64
C ILE A 86 6.57 -10.67 11.64
N GLU A 87 6.40 -11.99 11.51
CA GLU A 87 7.08 -12.98 12.34
C GLU A 87 8.60 -12.91 12.19
N SER A 88 9.11 -12.70 10.97
CA SER A 88 10.54 -12.54 10.75
C SER A 88 11.12 -11.32 11.48
N PHE A 89 10.35 -10.24 11.63
CA PHE A 89 10.77 -9.08 12.41
C PHE A 89 10.70 -9.35 13.91
N ARG A 90 9.66 -10.04 14.40
CA ARG A 90 9.57 -10.43 15.82
C ARG A 90 10.75 -11.28 16.26
N GLN A 91 11.20 -12.19 15.40
CA GLN A 91 12.36 -13.05 15.69
C GLN A 91 13.71 -12.33 15.60
N SER A 92 13.84 -11.32 14.74
CA SER A 92 15.12 -10.66 14.47
C SER A 92 15.31 -9.31 15.18
N LYS A 93 14.21 -8.67 15.61
CA LYS A 93 14.21 -7.38 16.30
C LYS A 93 13.46 -7.51 17.62
N GLU A 94 14.22 -7.74 18.69
CA GLU A 94 13.70 -7.87 20.07
C GLU A 94 12.83 -6.68 20.52
N LEU A 95 12.92 -5.53 19.85
CA LEU A 95 12.20 -4.31 20.19
C LEU A 95 10.94 -4.06 19.35
N LEU A 96 10.65 -4.84 18.28
CA LEU A 96 9.45 -4.61 17.48
C LEU A 96 8.19 -4.74 18.35
N ASP A 97 8.07 -5.83 19.11
CA ASP A 97 6.92 -6.06 19.98
C ASP A 97 6.88 -5.10 21.19
N VAL A 98 7.99 -4.42 21.49
CA VAL A 98 8.03 -3.39 22.55
C VAL A 98 7.42 -2.07 22.06
N TYR A 99 7.79 -1.63 20.86
CA TYR A 99 7.33 -0.34 20.31
C TYR A 99 6.04 -0.46 19.49
N HIS A 100 5.80 -1.61 18.83
CA HIS A 100 4.66 -1.85 17.95
C HIS A 100 4.00 -3.21 18.26
N PRO A 101 3.50 -3.42 19.49
CA PRO A 101 2.97 -4.71 19.95
C PRO A 101 1.77 -5.22 19.13
N ASN A 102 1.02 -4.32 18.50
CA ASN A 102 -0.17 -4.64 17.70
C ASN A 102 0.07 -4.46 16.21
N ALA A 103 1.34 -4.43 15.76
CA ALA A 103 1.64 -4.31 14.34
C ALA A 103 0.86 -5.37 13.54
N VAL A 104 0.19 -4.92 12.48
CA VAL A 104 -0.45 -5.76 11.47
C VAL A 104 0.13 -5.43 10.11
N HIS A 105 -0.01 -6.37 9.18
CA HIS A 105 0.49 -6.21 7.82
C HIS A 105 -0.64 -5.77 6.90
N TYR A 106 -0.56 -4.55 6.37
CA TYR A 106 -1.41 -4.01 5.32
C TYR A 106 -0.77 -4.22 3.95
N MET A 107 -1.56 -4.59 2.96
CA MET A 107 -1.12 -4.77 1.59
C MET A 107 -2.05 -4.02 0.64
N ILE A 108 -1.47 -3.20 -0.22
CA ILE A 108 -2.13 -2.48 -1.31
C ILE A 108 -1.55 -3.02 -2.60
N CYS A 109 -2.32 -3.81 -3.35
CA CYS A 109 -1.89 -4.32 -4.64
C CYS A 109 -2.42 -3.42 -5.77
N THR A 110 -1.49 -3.01 -6.62
CA THR A 110 -1.71 -2.23 -7.84
C THR A 110 -1.30 -3.07 -9.05
N ASP A 111 -1.63 -2.60 -10.25
CA ASP A 111 -1.28 -3.25 -11.52
C ASP A 111 0.24 -3.20 -11.81
N ASP A 112 0.99 -2.36 -11.09
CA ASP A 112 2.43 -2.16 -11.27
C ASP A 112 3.26 -2.76 -10.12
N GLY A 113 2.62 -3.20 -9.03
CA GLY A 113 3.29 -3.70 -7.84
C GLY A 113 2.42 -3.75 -6.58
N CYS A 114 3.00 -4.26 -5.50
CA CYS A 114 2.38 -4.33 -4.19
C CYS A 114 3.16 -3.46 -3.19
N VAL A 115 2.44 -2.58 -2.49
CA VAL A 115 2.97 -1.89 -1.32
C VAL A 115 2.50 -2.64 -0.08
N GLU A 116 3.46 -3.08 0.72
CA GLU A 116 3.25 -3.81 1.96
C GLU A 116 3.75 -2.94 3.12
N VAL A 117 2.92 -2.74 4.15
CA VAL A 117 3.22 -1.88 5.30
C VAL A 117 2.93 -2.65 6.57
N LEU A 118 3.90 -2.68 7.49
CA LEU A 118 3.64 -3.07 8.88
C LEU A 118 3.26 -1.82 9.64
N SER A 119 2.12 -1.82 10.31
CA SER A 119 1.65 -0.65 11.08
C SER A 119 0.87 -1.10 12.30
N ASN A 120 1.05 -0.39 13.41
CA ASN A 120 0.36 -0.67 14.68
C ASN A 120 -1.08 -0.14 14.67
N GLU A 121 -1.32 0.88 13.83
CA GLU A 121 -2.62 1.52 13.63
C GLU A 121 -3.03 1.45 12.15
N PRO A 122 -4.33 1.43 11.84
CA PRO A 122 -4.79 1.58 10.47
C PRO A 122 -4.40 2.96 9.91
N PRO A 123 -4.13 3.07 8.60
CA PRO A 123 -3.82 4.37 8.02
C PRO A 123 -5.05 5.27 7.97
N GLU A 124 -4.81 6.58 7.95
CA GLU A 124 -5.81 7.53 7.50
C GLU A 124 -6.02 7.35 5.98
N ILE A 125 -7.27 7.25 5.54
CA ILE A 125 -7.62 7.09 4.13
C ILE A 125 -8.48 8.27 3.70
N THR A 126 -8.01 9.01 2.69
CA THR A 126 -8.72 10.18 2.15
C THR A 126 -8.82 10.08 0.63
N GLU A 127 -10.01 10.34 0.09
CA GLU A 127 -10.14 10.62 -1.34
C GLU A 127 -9.66 12.05 -1.58
N ILE A 128 -8.67 12.19 -2.47
CA ILE A 128 -8.13 13.47 -2.89
C ILE A 128 -8.59 13.72 -4.33
N GLY A 129 -8.85 14.98 -4.69
CA GLY A 129 -9.21 15.31 -6.06
C GLY A 129 -8.14 14.84 -7.04
N ILE A 130 -8.55 14.50 -8.25
CA ILE A 130 -7.61 14.46 -9.37
C ILE A 130 -7.36 15.92 -9.70
N ASP A 131 -6.31 16.49 -9.10
CA ASP A 131 -5.82 17.78 -9.56
C ASP A 131 -5.50 17.62 -11.04
N SER A 132 -6.28 18.28 -11.89
CA SER A 132 -5.90 18.48 -13.27
C SER A 132 -4.59 19.26 -13.24
N GLU A 133 -3.50 18.66 -13.69
CA GLU A 133 -2.33 19.43 -14.11
C GLU A 133 -2.74 20.28 -15.33
N GLU A 134 -3.48 21.37 -15.09
CA GLU A 134 -3.53 22.51 -15.99
C GLU A 134 -2.35 23.43 -15.63
N GLY A 135 -1.42 23.58 -16.57
CA GLY A 135 -0.56 24.76 -16.63
C GLY A 135 0.84 24.63 -16.04
N ALA A 136 1.69 23.79 -16.63
CA ALA A 136 3.09 24.19 -16.80
C ALA A 136 3.17 25.06 -18.07
N ASP A 137 2.80 26.34 -17.95
CA ASP A 137 3.19 27.35 -18.92
C ASP A 137 4.72 27.41 -18.91
N TYR A 138 5.34 26.67 -19.83
CA TYR A 138 6.72 26.89 -20.22
C TYR A 138 6.76 28.23 -20.96
N GLU A 139 6.96 29.33 -20.22
CA GLU A 139 7.51 30.53 -20.84
C GLU A 139 8.87 30.15 -21.43
N SER A 140 8.90 30.01 -22.75
CA SER A 140 10.14 29.87 -23.49
C SER A 140 10.94 31.16 -23.28
N PRO A 141 12.19 31.11 -22.80
CA PRO A 141 13.00 32.31 -22.77
C PRO A 141 13.21 32.77 -24.22
N ASP A 142 12.82 34.01 -24.51
CA ASP A 142 13.12 34.66 -25.78
C ASP A 142 14.64 34.59 -26.03
N ILE A 143 15.03 33.91 -27.12
CA ILE A 143 16.39 33.95 -27.69
C ILE A 143 16.35 34.83 -28.93
#